data_AF-A0A2G5P5T9-F1
#
_entry.id   AF-A0A2G5P5T9-F1
#
_cell.length_a   1.000
_cell.length_b   1.000
_cell.length_c   1.000
_cell.angle_alpha   90.00
_cell.angle_beta   90.00
_cell.angle_gamma   90.00
#
_symmetry.space_group_name_H-M   'P 1'
#
loop_
_entity.id
_entity.type
_entity.pdbx_description
1 polymer ?
#
loop_
_entity_poly.entity_id
_entity_poly.type
_entity_poly.pdbx_seq_one_letter_code
_entity_poly.pdbx_strand_id
1 'polypeptide(L)'
;MTLTSITVTVDEDDLALVKQAAKRERRPEAELIREAFHLVAMRRRLWDTPWHIPTLDFNRALSAEDGQAIVIDEMVRRQHR
;
A
#
# COMPACT_ATOMS: atom_id res chain seq x y z
N MET A 1 10.29 0.68 19.70
CA MET A 1 10.81 0.53 18.32
C MET A 1 12.28 0.93 18.34
N THR A 2 13.16 0.15 17.72
CA THR A 2 14.58 0.46 17.60
C THR A 2 14.84 1.19 16.30
N LEU A 3 15.59 2.29 16.36
CA LEU A 3 16.01 3.06 15.19
C LEU A 3 17.47 2.72 14.89
N THR A 4 17.78 2.44 13.64
CA THR A 4 19.13 2.16 13.15
C THR A 4 19.48 3.16 12.05
N SER A 5 20.68 3.73 12.12
CA SER A 5 21.20 4.64 11.09
C SER A 5 21.89 3.85 9.99
N ILE A 6 21.65 4.24 8.74
CA ILE A 6 22.35 3.75 7.55
C ILE A 6 22.86 4.93 6.74
N THR A 7 23.93 4.75 5.97
CA THR A 7 24.45 5.74 5.01
C THR A 7 24.19 5.23 3.60
N VAL A 8 23.58 6.06 2.76
CA VAL A 8 23.24 5.74 1.37
C VAL A 8 23.63 6.91 0.47
N THR A 9 24.06 6.60 -0.75
CA THR A 9 24.29 7.60 -1.81
C THR A 9 23.00 7.75 -2.62
N VAL A 10 22.64 8.98 -2.98
CA VAL A 10 21.45 9.32 -3.75
C VAL A 10 21.83 10.25 -4.89
N ASP A 11 20.95 10.37 -5.88
CA ASP A 11 21.08 11.35 -6.94
C ASP A 11 20.98 12.79 -6.37
N GLU A 12 21.75 13.72 -6.94
CA GLU A 12 21.78 15.11 -6.48
C GLU A 12 20.46 15.84 -6.80
N ASP A 13 19.84 15.55 -7.93
CA ASP A 13 18.57 16.16 -8.33
C ASP A 13 17.43 15.71 -7.41
N ASP A 14 17.39 14.41 -7.06
CA ASP A 14 16.44 13.86 -6.09
C ASP A 14 16.62 14.48 -4.70
N LEU A 15 17.86 14.63 -4.26
CA LEU A 15 18.17 15.27 -2.98
C LEU A 15 17.69 16.73 -2.97
N ALA A 16 17.89 17.48 -4.05
CA ALA A 16 17.43 18.85 -4.18
C ALA A 16 15.89 18.95 -4.07
N LEU A 17 15.16 18.02 -4.68
CA LEU A 17 13.70 17.94 -4.59
C LEU A 17 13.22 17.67 -3.16
N VAL A 18 13.85 16.71 -2.47
CA VAL A 18 13.51 16.40 -1.06
C VAL A 18 13.74 17.61 -0.15
N LYS A 19 14.84 18.34 -0.36
CA LYS A 19 15.14 19.58 0.39
C LYS A 19 14.09 20.66 0.19
N GLN A 20 13.64 20.86 -1.05
CA GLN A 20 12.57 21.81 -1.34
C GLN A 20 11.25 21.40 -0.67
N ALA A 21 10.90 20.10 -0.72
CA ALA A 21 9.70 19.58 -0.06
C ALA A 21 9.77 19.77 1.47
N ALA A 22 10.89 19.42 2.10
CA ALA A 22 11.13 19.60 3.53
C ALA A 22 10.94 21.07 3.96
N LYS A 23 11.49 22.01 3.18
CA LYS A 23 11.34 23.45 3.41
C LYS A 23 9.89 23.91 3.26
N ARG A 24 9.18 23.45 2.23
CA ARG A 24 7.77 23.77 1.99
C ARG A 24 6.87 23.26 3.14
N GLU A 25 7.17 22.07 3.65
CA GLU A 25 6.38 21.40 4.68
C GLU A 25 6.83 21.74 6.11
N ARG A 26 7.95 22.47 6.28
CA ARG A 26 8.60 22.76 7.57
C ARG A 26 8.92 21.49 8.37
N ARG A 27 9.30 20.42 7.67
CA ARG A 27 9.65 19.11 8.24
C ARG A 27 11.15 18.86 8.11
N PRO A 28 11.78 18.07 9.01
CA PRO A 28 13.15 17.63 8.83
C PRO A 28 13.31 16.73 7.60
N GLU A 29 14.38 16.92 6.82
CA GLU A 29 14.70 16.07 5.65
C GLU A 29 14.73 14.58 6.01
N ALA A 30 15.32 14.25 7.16
CA ALA A 30 15.41 12.88 7.68
C ALA A 30 14.03 12.24 7.92
N GLU A 31 12.99 13.03 8.15
CA GLU A 31 11.63 12.51 8.31
C GLU A 31 11.05 12.03 6.99
N LEU A 32 11.21 12.82 5.93
CA LEU A 32 10.81 12.43 4.58
C LEU A 32 11.57 11.19 4.09
N ILE A 33 12.87 11.10 4.39
CA ILE A 33 13.69 9.93 4.04
C ILE A 33 13.22 8.67 4.79
N ARG A 34 12.88 8.79 6.08
CA ARG A 34 12.29 7.68 6.85
C ARG A 34 10.94 7.25 6.29
N GLU A 35 10.09 8.21 5.91
CA GLU A 35 8.80 7.95 5.30
C GLU A 35 8.95 7.22 3.96
N ALA A 36 9.86 7.70 3.09
CA ALA A 36 10.18 7.03 1.83
C ALA A 36 10.66 5.60 2.04
N PHE A 37 11.58 5.37 3.00
CA PHE A 37 12.04 4.03 3.33
C PHE A 37 10.91 3.13 3.83
N HIS A 38 10.02 3.67 4.67
CA HIS A 38 8.84 2.95 5.14
C HIS A 38 7.90 2.56 3.99
N LEU A 39 7.63 3.47 3.05
CA LEU A 39 6.81 3.20 1.88
C LEU A 39 7.40 2.12 0.98
N VAL A 40 8.73 2.16 0.76
CA VAL A 40 9.44 1.10 0.02
C VAL A 40 9.31 -0.24 0.75
N ALA A 41 9.53 -0.26 2.06
CA ALA A 41 9.39 -1.48 2.86
C ALA A 41 7.96 -2.03 2.81
N MET A 42 6.93 -1.19 2.93
CA MET A 42 5.53 -1.59 2.79
C MET A 42 5.22 -2.14 1.40
N ARG A 43 5.72 -1.50 0.34
CA ARG A 43 5.52 -1.94 -1.04
C ARG A 43 6.22 -3.27 -1.35
N ARG A 44 7.37 -3.49 -0.72
CA ARG A 44 8.21 -4.69 -0.91
C ARG A 44 7.92 -5.79 0.09
N ARG A 45 7.07 -5.53 1.09
CA ARG A 45 6.44 -6.58 1.88
C ARG A 45 5.68 -7.44 0.88
N LEU A 46 6.35 -8.51 0.41
CA LEU A 46 5.69 -9.59 -0.30
C LEU A 46 4.48 -9.94 0.55
N TRP A 47 3.36 -10.18 -0.11
CA TRP A 47 2.28 -10.92 0.50
C TRP A 47 2.85 -12.32 0.77
N ASP A 48 3.57 -12.48 1.89
CA ASP A 48 4.14 -13.76 2.34
C ASP A 48 3.03 -14.80 2.52
N THR A 49 1.79 -14.32 2.68
CA THR A 49 0.59 -15.13 2.59
C THR A 49 0.04 -15.02 1.17
N PRO A 50 -0.25 -16.16 0.49
CA PRO A 50 -1.04 -16.15 -0.73
C PRO A 50 -2.26 -15.28 -0.52
N TRP A 51 -2.49 -14.34 -1.43
CA TRP A 51 -3.68 -13.51 -1.36
C TRP A 51 -4.90 -14.43 -1.52
N HIS A 52 -5.49 -14.85 -0.40
CA HIS A 52 -6.73 -15.62 -0.38
C HIS A 52 -7.90 -14.69 -0.72
N ILE A 53 -7.99 -14.27 -1.98
CA ILE A 53 -9.26 -13.79 -2.51
C ILE A 53 -10.15 -15.03 -2.59
N PRO A 54 -11.25 -15.10 -1.82
CA PRO A 54 -12.23 -16.15 -2.02
C PRO A 54 -12.74 -16.03 -3.45
N THR A 55 -12.51 -17.07 -4.25
CA THR A 55 -13.10 -17.15 -5.58
C THR A 55 -14.56 -17.54 -5.38
N LEU A 56 -15.46 -16.75 -5.96
CA LEU A 56 -16.88 -17.01 -5.94
C LEU A 56 -17.24 -17.69 -7.26
N ASP A 57 -17.64 -18.96 -7.19
CA ASP A 57 -18.15 -19.70 -8.35
C ASP A 57 -19.67 -19.52 -8.42
N PHE A 58 -20.15 -18.91 -9.49
CA PHE A 58 -21.57 -18.63 -9.71
C PHE A 58 -22.23 -19.59 -10.67
N ASN A 59 -21.49 -20.55 -11.24
CA ASN A 59 -21.97 -21.51 -12.24
C ASN A 59 -22.80 -20.86 -13.38
N ARG A 60 -22.55 -19.57 -13.65
CA ARG A 60 -23.19 -18.75 -14.68
C ARG A 60 -22.23 -17.69 -15.18
N ALA A 61 -22.41 -17.22 -16.41
CA ALA A 61 -21.70 -16.06 -16.91
C ALA A 61 -22.12 -14.80 -16.13
N LEU A 62 -21.15 -14.03 -15.68
CA LEU A 62 -21.38 -12.74 -15.02
C LEU A 62 -21.31 -11.62 -16.04
N SER A 63 -22.26 -10.68 -15.97
CA SER A 63 -22.15 -9.39 -16.64
C SER A 63 -21.41 -8.38 -15.75
N ALA A 64 -20.87 -7.32 -16.35
CA ALA A 64 -20.21 -6.26 -15.59
C ALA A 64 -21.15 -5.55 -14.59
N GLU A 65 -22.46 -5.57 -14.83
CA GLU A 65 -23.48 -4.98 -13.97
C GLU A 65 -23.77 -5.81 -12.72
N ASP A 66 -23.48 -7.12 -12.76
CA ASP A 66 -23.73 -8.03 -11.64
C ASP A 66 -22.77 -7.84 -10.46
N GLY A 67 -21.60 -7.22 -10.68
CA GLY A 67 -20.47 -7.26 -9.74
C GLY A 67 -20.80 -6.72 -8.35
N GLN A 68 -21.45 -5.56 -8.27
CA GLN A 68 -21.73 -4.92 -6.98
C GLN A 68 -22.83 -5.64 -6.19
N ALA A 69 -23.89 -6.08 -6.87
CA ALA A 69 -24.99 -6.80 -6.23
C ALA A 69 -24.53 -8.15 -5.65
N ILE A 70 -23.66 -8.85 -6.39
CA ILE A 70 -23.08 -10.14 -5.99
C ILE A 70 -22.23 -10.02 -4.72
N VAL A 71 -21.37 -9.00 -4.64
CA VAL A 71 -20.50 -8.81 -3.48
C VAL A 71 -21.33 -8.49 -2.23
N ILE A 72 -22.39 -7.69 -2.38
CA ILE A 72 -23.29 -7.33 -1.28
C ILE A 72 -24.05 -8.57 -0.78
N ASP A 73 -24.65 -9.36 -1.67
CA ASP A 73 -25.40 -10.58 -1.33
C ASP A 73 -24.51 -11.58 -0.57
N GLU A 74 -23.28 -11.82 -1.05
CA GLU A 74 -22.34 -12.73 -0.40
C GLU A 74 -21.87 -12.20 0.97
N MET A 75 -21.66 -10.88 1.11
CA MET A 75 -21.29 -10.29 2.40
C MET A 75 -22.40 -10.48 3.44
N VAL A 76 -23.67 -10.34 3.05
CA VAL A 76 -24.82 -10.58 3.92
C VAL A 76 -24.92 -12.05 4.32
N ARG A 77 -24.75 -12.99 3.38
CA ARG A 77 -24.76 -14.44 3.70
C ARG A 77 -23.71 -14.84 4.73
N ARG A 78 -22.53 -14.24 4.67
CA ARG A 78 -21.42 -14.55 5.59
C ARG A 78 -21.59 -13.98 7.00
N GLN A 79 -22.35 -12.89 7.17
CA GLN A 79 -22.61 -12.33 8.50
C GLN A 79 -23.68 -13.10 9.29
N HIS A 80 -24.49 -13.91 8.61
CA HIS A 80 -25.55 -14.72 9.23
C HIS A 80 -25.15 -16.19 9.50
N ARG A 81 -23.87 -16.52 9.40
CA ARG A 81 -23.31 -17.84 9.74
C ARG A 81 -22.29 -17.68 10.87
#